data_AF-A0A858BSM4-F1
#
_entry.id   AF-A0A858BSM4-F1
#
_cell.length_a   1.000
_cell.length_b   1.000
_cell.length_c   1.000
_cell.angle_alpha   90.00
_cell.angle_beta   90.00
_cell.angle_gamma   90.00
#
_symmetry.space_group_name_H-M   'P 1'
#
loop_
_entity.id
_entity.type
_entity.pdbx_description
1 polymer ?
#
loop_
_entity_poly.entity_id
_entity_poly.type
_entity_poly.pdbx_seq_one_letter_code
_entity_poly.pdbx_strand_id
1 'polypeptide(L)'
;MKIYDKKKFVFGMMSLLLGICLLVLGFLKGFNSTRIILMILLPIIGISEIYLGINQEAVKREKFEGTEERNRLISLSSKSKAFDVVQTINFALIFLFLILGKQSGEENFIAMGVSFSFIFAISRFVNFFSEIYYERNM
;
A
#
# COMPACT_ATOMS: atom_id res chain seq x y z
N MET A 1 -3.77 26.04 -11.09
CA MET A 1 -4.00 25.12 -9.94
C MET A 1 -3.22 25.62 -8.75
N LYS A 2 -3.84 25.76 -7.57
CA LYS A 2 -3.12 26.06 -6.32
C LYS A 2 -2.62 24.74 -5.72
N ILE A 3 -1.33 24.68 -5.37
CA ILE A 3 -0.73 23.53 -4.69
C ILE A 3 -0.82 23.78 -3.19
N TYR A 4 -1.55 22.93 -2.47
CA TYR A 4 -1.80 23.12 -1.03
C TYR A 4 -0.81 22.33 -0.18
N ASP A 5 -0.34 21.18 -0.67
CA ASP A 5 0.77 20.43 -0.08
C ASP A 5 1.86 20.18 -1.13
N LYS A 6 2.95 20.95 -1.03
CA LYS A 6 4.09 20.86 -1.94
C LYS A 6 4.86 19.54 -1.79
N LYS A 7 4.89 18.93 -0.59
CA LYS A 7 5.66 17.71 -0.35
C LYS A 7 5.01 16.51 -1.03
N LYS A 8 3.70 16.35 -0.83
CA LYS A 8 2.92 15.28 -1.49
C LYS A 8 2.88 15.44 -3.00
N PHE A 9 2.74 16.67 -3.48
CA PHE A 9 2.81 16.96 -4.91
C PHE A 9 4.17 16.57 -5.52
N VAL A 10 5.28 16.94 -4.88
CA VAL A 10 6.63 16.57 -5.36
C VAL A 10 6.83 15.06 -5.30
N PHE A 11 6.40 14.39 -4.24
CA PHE A 11 6.49 12.95 -4.11
C PHE A 11 5.69 12.23 -5.22
N GLY A 12 4.44 12.66 -5.46
CA GLY A 12 3.62 12.11 -6.53
C GLY A 12 4.20 12.34 -7.92
N MET A 13 4.80 13.51 -8.16
CA MET A 13 5.48 13.82 -9.42
C MET A 13 6.73 12.97 -9.64
N MET A 14 7.53 12.74 -8.59
CA MET A 14 8.68 11.84 -8.63
C MET A 14 8.26 10.39 -8.89
N SER A 15 7.18 9.93 -8.23
CA SER A 15 6.62 8.59 -8.43
C SER A 15 6.14 8.38 -9.87
N LEU A 16 5.46 9.39 -10.45
CA LEU A 16 5.07 9.35 -11.86
C LEU A 16 6.26 9.31 -12.80
N LEU A 17 7.28 10.14 -12.54
CA LEU A 17 8.47 10.22 -13.38
C LEU A 17 9.23 8.88 -13.37
N LEU A 18 9.34 8.23 -12.20
CA LEU A 18 9.86 6.88 -12.05
C LEU A 18 9.04 5.85 -12.84
N GLY A 19 7.71 5.90 -12.77
CA GLY A 19 6.83 5.03 -13.56
C GLY A 19 7.05 5.19 -15.08
N ILE A 20 7.20 6.42 -15.56
CA ILE A 20 7.47 6.72 -16.97
C ILE A 20 8.88 6.28 -17.37
N CYS A 21 9.88 6.45 -16.50
CA CYS A 21 11.23 5.97 -16.77
C CYS A 21 11.26 4.44 -16.92
N LEU A 22 10.53 3.72 -16.08
CA LEU A 22 10.35 2.27 -16.19
C LEU A 22 9.62 1.87 -17.48
N LEU A 23 8.67 2.67 -17.97
CA LEU A 23 8.05 2.49 -19.29
C LEU A 23 9.07 2.52 -20.41
N VAL A 24 9.87 3.59 -20.47
CA VAL A 24 10.91 3.75 -21.50
C VAL A 24 11.94 2.62 -21.43
N LEU A 25 12.38 2.26 -20.22
CA LEU A 25 13.32 1.16 -20.02
C LEU A 25 12.73 -0.20 -20.41
N GLY A 26 11.42 -0.40 -20.21
CA GLY A 26 10.70 -1.60 -20.65
C GLY A 26 10.72 -1.77 -22.16
N PHE A 27 10.49 -0.70 -22.92
CA PHE A 27 10.59 -0.73 -24.38
C PHE A 27 12.02 -0.97 -24.90
N LEU A 28 13.05 -0.51 -24.19
CA LEU A 28 14.45 -0.63 -24.62
C LEU A 28 15.10 -1.98 -24.24
N LYS A 29 14.83 -2.50 -23.03
CA LYS A 29 15.51 -3.68 -22.45
C LYS A 29 14.59 -4.88 -22.24
N GLY A 30 13.33 -4.80 -22.68
CA GLY A 30 12.31 -5.82 -22.47
C GLY A 30 11.61 -5.73 -21.11
N PHE A 31 10.41 -6.30 -21.07
CA PHE A 31 9.54 -6.31 -19.90
C PHE A 31 9.79 -7.57 -19.06
N ASN A 32 10.01 -7.39 -17.76
CA ASN A 32 10.02 -8.47 -16.78
C ASN A 32 8.75 -8.35 -15.92
N SER A 33 8.19 -9.45 -15.44
CA SER A 33 6.96 -9.50 -14.64
C SER A 33 6.99 -8.51 -13.46
N THR A 34 8.13 -8.38 -12.78
CA THR A 34 8.33 -7.39 -11.71
C THR A 34 8.29 -5.94 -12.19
N ARG A 35 8.85 -5.65 -13.37
CA ARG A 35 8.82 -4.31 -13.96
C ARG A 35 7.42 -3.92 -14.41
N ILE A 36 6.63 -4.88 -14.92
CA ILE A 36 5.24 -4.66 -15.33
C ILE A 36 4.39 -4.28 -14.12
N ILE A 37 4.54 -4.99 -12.99
CA ILE A 37 3.83 -4.67 -11.75
C ILE A 37 4.18 -3.26 -11.25
N LEU A 38 5.48 -2.93 -11.20
CA LEU A 38 5.95 -1.60 -10.78
C LEU A 38 5.45 -0.49 -11.72
N MET A 39 5.42 -0.75 -13.02
CA MET A 39 4.91 0.17 -14.04
C MET A 39 3.46 0.55 -13.83
N ILE A 40 2.63 -0.35 -13.29
CA ILE A 40 1.21 -0.05 -13.02
C ILE A 40 1.06 0.64 -11.66
N LEU A 41 1.81 0.19 -10.65
CA LEU A 41 1.65 0.67 -9.28
C LEU A 41 2.17 2.09 -9.07
N LEU A 42 3.34 2.44 -9.64
CA LEU A 42 3.99 3.74 -9.47
C LEU A 42 3.14 4.91 -10.01
N PRO A 43 2.49 4.81 -11.19
CA PRO A 43 1.58 5.84 -11.67
C PRO A 43 0.32 5.98 -10.83
N ILE A 44 -0.25 4.88 -10.33
CA ILE A 44 -1.45 4.93 -9.47
C ILE A 44 -1.12 5.70 -8.18
N ILE A 45 0.02 5.38 -7.54
CA ILE A 45 0.50 6.09 -6.35
C ILE A 45 0.82 7.55 -6.68
N GLY A 46 1.45 7.82 -7.82
CA GLY A 46 1.81 9.18 -8.21
C GLY A 46 0.59 10.07 -8.48
N ILE A 47 -0.43 9.52 -9.15
CA ILE A 47 -1.70 10.22 -9.43
C ILE A 47 -2.46 10.49 -8.13
N SER A 48 -2.54 9.52 -7.22
CA SER A 48 -3.26 9.70 -5.95
C SER A 48 -2.62 10.79 -5.09
N GLU A 49 -1.29 10.81 -4.99
CA GLU A 49 -0.53 11.83 -4.23
C GLU A 49 -0.63 13.22 -4.85
N ILE A 50 -0.63 13.31 -6.18
CA ILE A 50 -0.87 14.59 -6.90
C ILE A 50 -2.29 15.09 -6.66
N TYR A 51 -3.28 14.20 -6.74
CA TYR A 51 -4.68 14.54 -6.46
C TYR A 51 -4.85 15.07 -5.03
N LEU A 52 -4.23 14.41 -4.05
CA LEU A 52 -4.22 14.86 -2.65
C LEU A 52 -3.51 16.21 -2.49
N GLY A 53 -2.37 16.43 -3.15
CA GLY A 53 -1.59 17.67 -3.03
C GLY A 53 -2.23 18.91 -3.66
N ILE A 54 -3.09 18.73 -4.67
CA ILE A 54 -3.80 19.81 -5.37
C ILE A 54 -5.20 20.07 -4.80
N ASN A 55 -5.85 19.08 -4.21
CA ASN A 55 -7.21 19.25 -3.72
C ASN A 55 -7.22 19.95 -2.35
N GLN A 56 -7.65 21.21 -2.31
CA GLN A 56 -7.76 22.00 -1.08
C GLN A 56 -8.63 21.31 -0.04
N GLU A 57 -9.73 20.69 -0.46
CA GLU A 57 -10.63 19.98 0.46
C GLU A 57 -9.98 18.72 1.00
N ALA A 58 -9.18 18.00 0.20
CA ALA A 58 -8.45 16.83 0.68
C ALA A 58 -7.38 17.21 1.70
N VAL A 59 -6.58 18.26 1.42
CA VAL A 59 -5.57 18.76 2.37
C VAL A 59 -6.22 19.36 3.62
N LYS A 60 -7.38 20.01 3.49
CA LYS A 60 -8.14 20.47 4.66
C LYS A 60 -8.69 19.29 5.45
N ARG A 61 -9.31 18.28 4.82
CA ARG A 61 -9.81 17.08 5.51
C ARG A 61 -8.70 16.40 6.30
N GLU A 62 -7.53 16.17 5.72
CA GLU A 62 -6.39 15.60 6.46
C GLU A 62 -5.94 16.46 7.65
N LYS A 63 -5.96 17.80 7.52
CA LYS A 63 -5.63 18.69 8.65
C LYS A 63 -6.75 18.77 9.70
N PHE A 64 -8.01 18.68 9.29
CA PHE A 64 -9.18 18.78 10.17
C PHE A 64 -9.56 17.44 10.84
N GLU A 65 -9.16 16.30 10.27
CA GLU A 65 -9.33 14.96 10.83
C GLU A 65 -8.73 14.81 12.23
N GLY A 66 -7.73 15.64 12.58
CA GLY A 66 -7.12 15.64 13.92
C GLY A 66 -7.79 16.53 14.97
N THR A 67 -8.72 17.41 14.59
CA THR A 67 -9.26 18.47 15.47
C THR A 67 -10.57 18.09 16.16
N GLU A 68 -11.39 17.24 15.55
CA GLU A 68 -12.66 16.77 16.13
C GLU A 68 -12.55 15.29 16.51
N GLU A 69 -12.98 14.94 17.72
CA GLU A 69 -12.93 13.57 18.25
C GLU A 69 -13.62 12.56 17.31
N ARG A 70 -14.76 12.95 16.73
CA ARG A 70 -15.50 12.10 15.79
C ARG A 70 -14.71 11.79 14.52
N ASN A 71 -14.08 12.79 13.92
CA ASN A 71 -13.32 12.60 12.68
C ASN A 71 -12.05 11.79 12.94
N ARG A 72 -11.43 12.00 14.11
CA ARG A 72 -10.31 11.17 14.56
C ARG A 72 -10.75 9.71 14.73
N LEU A 73 -11.89 9.46 15.35
CA LEU A 73 -12.43 8.11 15.51
C LEU A 73 -12.74 7.45 14.15
N ILE A 74 -13.36 8.18 13.22
CA ILE A 74 -13.61 7.69 11.85
C ILE A 74 -12.29 7.32 11.16
N SER A 75 -11.25 8.18 11.26
CA SER A 75 -9.95 7.93 10.65
C SER A 75 -9.26 6.68 11.21
N LEU A 76 -9.31 6.48 12.54
CA LEU A 76 -8.71 5.31 13.20
C LEU A 76 -9.47 4.03 12.86
N SER A 77 -10.79 4.06 12.90
CA SER A 77 -11.65 2.92 12.51
C SER A 77 -11.47 2.56 11.04
N SER A 78 -11.35 3.55 10.16
CA SER A 78 -11.08 3.32 8.73
C SER A 78 -9.72 2.68 8.51
N LYS A 79 -8.67 3.16 9.19
CA LYS A 79 -7.32 2.57 9.12
C LYS A 79 -7.29 1.14 9.66
N SER A 80 -7.93 0.89 10.80
CA SER A 80 -8.08 -0.45 11.37
C SER A 80 -8.77 -1.38 10.39
N LYS A 81 -9.89 -0.95 9.78
CA LYS A 81 -10.63 -1.77 8.83
C LYS A 81 -9.84 -2.02 7.54
N ALA A 82 -9.12 -1.02 7.04
CA ALA A 82 -8.26 -1.18 5.88
C ALA A 82 -7.16 -2.21 6.16
N PHE A 83 -6.57 -2.18 7.35
CA PHE A 83 -5.57 -3.16 7.78
C PHE A 83 -6.15 -4.59 7.84
N ASP A 84 -7.35 -4.78 8.38
CA ASP A 84 -8.04 -6.09 8.37
C ASP A 84 -8.29 -6.61 6.95
N VAL A 85 -8.71 -5.74 6.04
CA VAL A 85 -8.94 -6.07 4.62
C VAL A 85 -7.64 -6.49 3.96
N VAL A 86 -6.54 -5.75 4.18
CA VAL A 86 -5.21 -6.09 3.66
C VAL A 86 -4.73 -7.44 4.22
N GLN A 87 -4.94 -7.71 5.52
CA GLN A 87 -4.60 -9.01 6.10
C GLN A 87 -5.39 -10.15 5.45
N THR A 88 -6.69 -9.94 5.21
CA THR A 88 -7.56 -10.95 4.57
C THR A 88 -7.11 -11.23 3.12
N ILE A 89 -6.79 -10.18 2.36
CA ILE A 89 -6.26 -10.33 0.99
C ILE A 89 -4.91 -11.04 1.01
N ASN A 90 -4.01 -10.66 1.93
CA ASN A 90 -2.72 -11.31 2.07
C ASN A 90 -2.88 -12.81 2.39
N PHE A 91 -3.80 -13.14 3.29
CA PHE A 91 -4.14 -14.52 3.61
C PHE A 91 -4.63 -15.29 2.38
N ALA A 92 -5.52 -14.71 1.58
CA ALA A 92 -5.97 -15.33 0.33
C ALA A 92 -4.83 -15.53 -0.68
N LEU A 93 -3.90 -14.57 -0.78
CA LEU A 93 -2.73 -14.67 -1.66
C LEU A 93 -1.79 -15.82 -1.25
N ILE A 94 -1.61 -16.07 0.05
CA ILE A 94 -0.82 -17.22 0.54
C ILE A 94 -1.37 -18.53 -0.06
N PHE A 95 -2.68 -18.78 0.07
CA PHE A 95 -3.29 -19.99 -0.48
C PHE A 95 -3.15 -20.05 -1.99
N LEU A 96 -3.39 -18.93 -2.68
CA LEU A 96 -3.28 -18.85 -4.13
C LEU A 96 -1.88 -19.25 -4.61
N PHE A 97 -0.82 -18.68 -4.01
CA PHE A 97 0.56 -19.00 -4.39
C PHE A 97 0.99 -20.42 -4.02
N LEU A 98 0.52 -20.96 -2.88
CA LEU A 98 0.81 -22.34 -2.50
C LEU A 98 0.13 -23.36 -3.42
N ILE A 99 -1.14 -23.12 -3.81
CA ILE A 99 -1.88 -23.97 -4.76
C ILE A 99 -1.21 -23.92 -6.14
N LEU A 100 -0.90 -22.71 -6.63
CA LEU A 100 -0.21 -22.55 -7.91
C LEU A 100 1.18 -23.18 -7.90
N GLY A 101 1.94 -23.04 -6.81
CA GLY A 101 3.25 -23.68 -6.66
C GLY A 101 3.16 -25.20 -6.70
N LYS A 102 2.17 -25.79 -6.01
CA LYS A 102 1.93 -27.24 -6.05
C LYS A 102 1.53 -27.74 -7.44
N GLN A 103 0.71 -26.98 -8.17
CA GLN A 103 0.23 -27.37 -9.50
C GLN A 103 1.29 -27.16 -10.59
N SER A 104 2.05 -26.08 -10.52
CA SER A 104 3.08 -25.73 -11.50
C SER A 104 4.40 -26.47 -11.27
N GLY A 105 4.63 -27.00 -10.06
CA GLY A 105 5.91 -27.61 -9.68
C GLY A 105 7.08 -26.64 -9.56
N GLU A 106 6.84 -25.33 -9.71
CA GLU A 106 7.87 -24.31 -9.59
C GLU A 106 8.08 -23.84 -8.15
N GLU A 107 9.32 -23.97 -7.67
CA GLU A 107 9.73 -23.58 -6.32
C GLU A 107 9.55 -22.07 -6.07
N ASN A 108 9.62 -21.25 -7.12
CA ASN A 108 9.48 -19.79 -7.02
C ASN A 108 8.11 -19.37 -6.46
N PHE A 109 7.02 -20.02 -6.88
CA PHE A 109 5.68 -19.72 -6.38
C PHE A 109 5.51 -20.14 -4.91
N ILE A 110 6.13 -21.25 -4.52
CA ILE A 110 6.16 -21.69 -3.12
C ILE A 110 6.93 -20.67 -2.28
N ALA A 111 8.10 -20.22 -2.74
CA ALA A 111 8.90 -19.20 -2.07
C ALA A 111 8.14 -17.86 -1.90
N MET A 112 7.36 -17.45 -2.89
CA MET A 112 6.46 -16.30 -2.79
C MET A 112 5.39 -16.51 -1.71
N GLY A 113 4.70 -17.66 -1.71
CA GLY A 113 3.69 -17.99 -0.69
C GLY A 113 4.25 -18.01 0.73
N VAL A 114 5.47 -18.53 0.91
CA VAL A 114 6.19 -18.52 2.20
C VAL A 114 6.54 -17.08 2.61
N SER A 115 6.95 -16.23 1.67
CA SER A 115 7.24 -14.82 1.95
C SER A 115 6.00 -14.05 2.44
N PHE A 116 4.86 -14.25 1.77
CA PHE A 116 3.59 -13.66 2.20
C PHE A 116 3.13 -14.19 3.57
N SER A 117 3.36 -15.48 3.85
CA SER A 117 3.09 -16.10 5.15
C SER A 117 3.90 -15.45 6.27
N PHE A 118 5.17 -15.15 6.01
CA PHE A 118 6.04 -14.48 6.97
C PHE A 118 5.56 -13.04 7.26
N ILE A 119 5.21 -12.28 6.22
CA ILE A 119 4.65 -10.92 6.36
C ILE A 119 3.32 -10.96 7.14
N PHE A 120 2.47 -11.95 6.86
CA PHE A 120 1.20 -12.14 7.56
C PHE A 120 1.43 -12.40 9.06
N ALA A 121 2.36 -13.31 9.40
CA ALA A 121 2.69 -13.62 10.78
C ALA A 121 3.18 -12.39 11.55
N ILE A 122 4.16 -11.64 10.98
CA ILE A 122 4.66 -10.40 11.60
C ILE A 122 3.52 -9.41 11.80
N SER A 123 2.68 -9.19 10.78
CA SER A 123 1.56 -8.25 10.85
C SER A 123 0.57 -8.60 11.97
N ARG A 124 0.24 -9.89 12.14
CA ARG A 124 -0.61 -10.38 13.23
C ARG A 124 0.03 -10.18 14.60
N PHE A 125 1.32 -10.47 14.75
CA PHE A 125 2.03 -10.24 16.00
C PHE A 125 2.08 -8.78 16.39
N VAL A 126 2.42 -7.89 15.45
CA VAL A 126 2.45 -6.44 15.69
C VAL A 126 1.08 -5.94 16.13
N ASN A 127 0.00 -6.40 15.48
CA ASN A 127 -1.35 -6.02 15.88
C ASN A 127 -1.69 -6.50 17.29
N PHE A 128 -1.40 -7.76 17.60
CA PHE A 128 -1.64 -8.35 18.93
C PHE A 128 -0.88 -7.60 20.05
N PHE A 129 0.40 -7.30 19.84
CA PHE A 129 1.17 -6.52 20.83
C PHE A 129 0.67 -5.09 20.94
N SER A 130 0.23 -4.49 19.83
CA SER A 130 -0.35 -3.14 19.85
C SER A 130 -1.65 -3.12 20.65
N GLU A 131 -2.53 -4.10 20.46
CA GLU A 131 -3.78 -4.26 21.22
C GLU A 131 -3.49 -4.37 22.73
N ILE A 132 -2.58 -5.27 23.15
CA ILE A 132 -2.19 -5.42 24.56
C ILE A 132 -1.62 -4.12 25.13
N TYR A 133 -0.75 -3.44 24.39
CA TYR A 133 -0.11 -2.21 24.86
C TYR A 133 -1.14 -1.10 25.12
N TYR A 134 -2.10 -0.93 24.21
CA TYR A 134 -3.13 0.09 24.36
C TYR A 134 -4.19 -0.31 25.40
N GLU A 135 -4.55 -1.58 25.52
CA GLU A 135 -5.48 -2.05 26.56
C GLU A 135 -4.89 -1.88 27.97
N ARG A 136 -3.58 -2.01 28.14
CA ARG A 136 -2.92 -1.86 29.44
C ARG A 136 -2.67 -0.40 29.86
N ASN A 137 -2.56 0.51 28.89
CA ASN A 137 -2.20 1.92 29.13
C ASN A 137 -3.38 2.90 28.98
N MET A 138 -4.58 2.41 28.66
CA MET A 138 -5.85 3.16 28.75
C MET A 138 -6.61 2.77 30.02
#